data_AF-A0A925NSF3-F1
#
_entry.id   AF-A0A925NSF3-F1
#
_cell.length_a   1.000
_cell.length_b   1.000
_cell.length_c   1.000
_cell.angle_alpha   90.00
_cell.angle_beta   90.00
_cell.angle_gamma   90.00
#
_symmetry.space_group_name_H-M   'P 1'
#
loop_
_entity.id
_entity.type
_entity.pdbx_description
1 polymer ?
#
loop_
_entity_poly.entity_id
_entity_poly.type
_entity_poly.pdbx_seq_one_letter_code
_entity_poly.pdbx_strand_id
1 'polypeptide(L)'
;YPQNPEKHREALPDTLVWREKLAYNEPYVSNYLRHPAYGNYPVVGVSWKQADAYSKWRTDRVNEGILIKKGIIAPDNAQTGENVFTTESFLAGLYQGTEGKNPLKDAAGTGRRVRWEDGLLLPNYRLPTEAEWEYAALGLVGNTEDELLTDRKLYPWNGSYLRNSDKKTKGRMMANYTRGRGDLMGMAGDLNDNADITAPVMSYEPNDFGLYCMAGNVNEWVSDVYRPKSNDDVNEFQPFRGNVFTKYRTDSVSGKLMRDQFGELIKDTIEDSRNFQDGDYRSQIVEGEDWNEAKDNTTTNSMYIQSTKEGQFSSLISDNARVYKGGSWKDRPYWLIPGTRRFRPENEASNDLGFRCAMTRVGSPDGF
;
A
#
# COMPACT_ATOMS: atom_id res chain seq x y z
N TYR A 1 -9.78 -16.60 -8.90
CA TYR A 1 -9.40 -17.07 -10.25
C TYR A 1 -9.52 -18.60 -10.36
N PRO A 2 -10.73 -19.16 -10.38
CA PRO A 2 -10.91 -20.63 -10.33
C PRO A 2 -10.30 -21.36 -11.53
N GLN A 3 -10.23 -20.68 -12.68
CA GLN A 3 -9.79 -21.24 -13.96
C GLN A 3 -8.34 -20.87 -14.32
N ASN A 4 -7.65 -20.07 -13.49
CA ASN A 4 -6.26 -19.67 -13.74
C ASN A 4 -5.39 -19.94 -12.50
N PRO A 5 -4.76 -21.13 -12.41
CA PRO A 5 -3.93 -21.53 -11.28
C PRO A 5 -2.70 -20.63 -11.05
N GLU A 6 -2.12 -20.08 -12.12
CA GLU A 6 -0.95 -19.21 -12.04
C GLU A 6 -1.32 -17.90 -11.34
N LYS A 7 -2.37 -17.21 -11.81
CA LYS A 7 -2.85 -15.98 -11.18
C LYS A 7 -3.34 -16.20 -9.75
N HIS A 8 -3.91 -17.37 -9.46
CA HIS A 8 -4.23 -17.75 -8.08
C HIS A 8 -2.97 -17.84 -7.20
N ARG A 9 -1.92 -18.53 -7.68
CA ARG A 9 -0.66 -18.66 -6.94
C ARG A 9 0.04 -17.30 -6.76
N GLU A 10 0.02 -16.45 -7.78
CA GLU A 10 0.56 -15.08 -7.71
C GLU A 10 -0.19 -14.18 -6.72
N ALA A 11 -1.48 -14.45 -6.46
CA ALA A 11 -2.26 -13.72 -5.47
C ALA A 11 -2.03 -14.19 -4.03
N LEU A 12 -1.42 -15.37 -3.82
CA LEU A 12 -1.13 -15.88 -2.49
C LEU A 12 0.12 -15.22 -1.90
N PRO A 13 0.11 -14.84 -0.61
CA PRO A 13 1.33 -14.41 0.06
C PRO A 13 2.38 -15.52 0.06
N ASP A 14 3.65 -15.14 -0.06
CA ASP A 14 4.77 -16.05 0.04
C ASP A 14 5.00 -16.44 1.50
N THR A 15 4.69 -17.69 1.86
CA THR A 15 4.96 -18.23 3.20
C THR A 15 6.44 -18.53 3.46
N LEU A 16 7.27 -18.63 2.42
CA LEU A 16 8.67 -19.01 2.54
C LEU A 16 9.56 -17.87 3.06
N VAL A 17 9.05 -16.65 3.12
CA VAL A 17 9.72 -15.48 3.74
C VAL A 17 10.12 -15.71 5.20
N TRP A 18 9.50 -16.68 5.87
CA TRP A 18 9.85 -17.07 7.23
C TRP A 18 11.14 -17.90 7.31
N ARG A 19 11.56 -18.55 6.21
CA ARG A 19 12.76 -19.41 6.21
C ARG A 19 14.03 -18.58 6.23
N GLU A 20 14.87 -18.87 7.20
CA GLU A 20 16.21 -18.30 7.31
C GLU A 20 17.23 -19.43 7.46
N LYS A 21 18.41 -19.29 6.85
CA LYS A 21 19.44 -20.35 6.84
C LYS A 21 19.92 -20.74 8.25
N LEU A 22 19.80 -19.83 9.21
CA LEU A 22 20.34 -19.96 10.57
C LEU A 22 19.28 -19.74 11.65
N ALA A 23 17.98 -19.93 11.34
CA ALA A 23 16.90 -19.83 12.33
C ALA A 23 15.84 -20.92 12.14
N TYR A 24 15.24 -21.36 13.25
CA TYR A 24 14.15 -22.33 13.24
C TYR A 24 12.79 -21.62 13.19
N ASN A 25 12.32 -21.33 11.97
CA ASN A 25 11.07 -20.60 11.73
C ASN A 25 10.02 -21.44 10.96
N GLU A 26 10.25 -22.74 10.76
CA GLU A 26 9.33 -23.64 10.04
C GLU A 26 7.89 -23.65 10.61
N PRO A 27 7.65 -23.50 11.93
CA PRO A 27 6.29 -23.36 12.45
C PRO A 27 5.51 -22.18 11.84
N TYR A 28 6.17 -21.06 11.55
CA TYR A 28 5.53 -19.88 10.96
C TYR A 28 5.16 -20.08 9.49
N VAL A 29 5.99 -20.81 8.74
CA VAL A 29 5.70 -21.19 7.34
C VAL A 29 4.36 -21.93 7.24
N SER A 30 4.07 -22.79 8.21
CA SER A 30 2.86 -23.62 8.22
C SER A 30 1.66 -22.93 8.83
N ASN A 31 1.86 -22.10 9.86
CA ASN A 31 0.77 -21.63 10.72
C ASN A 31 0.41 -20.15 10.54
N TYR A 32 1.35 -19.26 10.19
CA TYR A 32 1.14 -17.81 10.29
C TYR A 32 -0.06 -17.30 9.47
N LEU A 33 -0.28 -17.84 8.28
CA LEU A 33 -1.39 -17.47 7.40
C LEU A 33 -2.54 -18.48 7.37
N ARG A 34 -2.51 -19.49 8.25
CA ARG A 34 -3.45 -20.64 8.19
C ARG A 34 -4.13 -20.93 9.51
N HIS A 35 -3.44 -20.71 10.64
CA HIS A 35 -3.95 -21.04 11.95
C HIS A 35 -4.77 -19.88 12.54
N PRO A 36 -5.97 -20.12 13.11
CA PRO A 36 -6.84 -19.08 13.65
C PRO A 36 -6.21 -18.16 14.70
N ALA A 37 -5.19 -18.66 15.43
CA ALA A 37 -4.45 -17.87 16.41
C ALA A 37 -3.80 -16.61 15.80
N TYR A 38 -3.45 -16.63 14.51
CA TYR A 38 -2.89 -15.49 13.80
C TYR A 38 -3.95 -14.63 13.08
N GLY A 39 -5.24 -14.87 13.31
CA GLY A 39 -6.32 -14.19 12.57
C GLY A 39 -6.36 -12.67 12.72
N ASN A 40 -5.80 -12.13 13.81
CA ASN A 40 -5.71 -10.69 14.08
C ASN A 40 -4.28 -10.14 13.96
N TYR A 41 -3.35 -10.90 13.38
CA TYR A 41 -1.97 -10.48 13.15
C TYR A 41 -1.86 -9.80 11.77
N PRO A 42 -0.87 -8.91 11.58
CA PRO A 42 -0.68 -8.28 10.27
C PRO A 42 -0.31 -9.32 9.21
N VAL A 43 -0.85 -9.16 8.01
CA VAL A 43 -0.41 -9.94 6.85
C VAL A 43 1.01 -9.55 6.46
N VAL A 44 1.86 -10.55 6.22
CA VAL A 44 3.24 -10.40 5.71
C VAL A 44 3.48 -11.41 4.60
N GLY A 45 4.64 -11.35 3.96
CA GLY A 45 4.91 -12.18 2.78
C GLY A 45 4.17 -11.67 1.55
N VAL A 46 3.82 -10.39 1.52
CA VAL A 46 3.14 -9.74 0.39
C VAL A 46 4.06 -8.72 -0.28
N SER A 47 4.09 -8.77 -1.60
CA SER A 47 4.80 -7.77 -2.42
C SER A 47 3.96 -6.50 -2.58
N TRP A 48 4.60 -5.42 -3.03
CA TRP A 48 3.90 -4.17 -3.31
C TRP A 48 2.80 -4.36 -4.35
N LYS A 49 3.06 -5.16 -5.40
CA LYS A 49 2.06 -5.48 -6.43
C LYS A 49 0.85 -6.21 -5.87
N GLN A 50 1.07 -7.16 -4.96
CA GLN A 50 -0.02 -7.88 -4.30
C GLN A 50 -0.84 -6.92 -3.40
N ALA A 51 -0.18 -6.02 -2.68
CA ALA A 51 -0.84 -5.04 -1.83
C ALA A 51 -1.67 -4.00 -2.64
N ASP A 52 -1.15 -3.53 -3.77
CA ASP A 52 -1.89 -2.68 -4.71
C ASP A 52 -3.09 -3.42 -5.34
N ALA A 53 -2.88 -4.65 -5.80
CA ALA A 53 -3.95 -5.49 -6.34
C ALA A 53 -5.04 -5.79 -5.30
N TYR A 54 -4.68 -6.03 -4.04
CA TYR A 54 -5.64 -6.19 -2.96
C TYR A 54 -6.47 -4.93 -2.73
N SER A 55 -5.84 -3.75 -2.81
CA SER A 55 -6.55 -2.47 -2.64
C SER A 55 -7.59 -2.26 -3.75
N LYS A 56 -7.24 -2.59 -5.00
CA LYS A 56 -8.19 -2.60 -6.14
C LYS A 56 -9.33 -3.60 -5.91
N TRP A 57 -9.01 -4.85 -5.55
CA TRP A 57 -10.00 -5.87 -5.25
C TRP A 57 -10.95 -5.44 -4.12
N ARG A 58 -10.42 -4.84 -3.05
CA ARG A 58 -11.22 -4.35 -1.91
C ARG A 58 -12.20 -3.27 -2.34
N THR A 59 -11.77 -2.36 -3.21
CA THR A 59 -12.64 -1.34 -3.81
C THR A 59 -13.85 -1.99 -4.47
N ASP A 60 -13.62 -2.98 -5.33
CA ASP A 60 -14.68 -3.65 -6.06
C ASP A 60 -15.64 -4.38 -5.13
N ARG A 61 -15.13 -5.14 -4.16
CA ARG A 61 -16.00 -5.87 -3.21
C ARG A 61 -16.81 -4.96 -2.30
N VAL A 62 -16.23 -3.84 -1.86
CA VAL A 62 -16.94 -2.86 -1.02
C VAL A 62 -18.05 -2.17 -1.81
N ASN A 63 -17.74 -1.68 -3.02
CA ASN A 63 -18.72 -1.02 -3.87
C ASN A 63 -19.83 -1.96 -4.33
N GLU A 64 -19.49 -3.20 -4.72
CA GLU A 64 -20.44 -4.26 -5.00
C GLU A 64 -21.37 -4.53 -3.80
N GLY A 65 -20.79 -4.69 -2.61
CA GLY A 65 -21.53 -4.90 -1.37
C GLY A 65 -22.48 -3.74 -1.04
N ILE A 66 -22.09 -2.50 -1.32
CA ILE A 66 -22.97 -1.32 -1.16
C ILE A 66 -24.16 -1.39 -2.13
N LEU A 67 -23.91 -1.71 -3.40
CA LEU A 67 -24.97 -1.82 -4.41
C LEU A 67 -25.96 -2.94 -4.07
N ILE A 68 -25.46 -4.10 -3.63
CA ILE A 68 -26.28 -5.23 -3.18
C ILE A 68 -27.10 -4.83 -1.95
N LYS A 69 -26.48 -4.21 -0.94
CA LYS A 69 -27.15 -3.78 0.29
C LYS A 69 -28.25 -2.75 0.03
N LYS A 70 -28.07 -1.88 -0.96
CA LYS A 70 -29.08 -0.91 -1.41
C LYS A 70 -30.15 -1.55 -2.32
N GLY A 71 -29.98 -2.80 -2.71
CA GLY A 71 -30.91 -3.54 -3.57
C GLY A 71 -30.87 -3.11 -5.04
N ILE A 72 -29.80 -2.46 -5.47
CA ILE A 72 -29.65 -1.99 -6.86
C ILE A 72 -29.29 -3.17 -7.78
N ILE A 73 -28.38 -4.03 -7.33
CA ILE A 73 -28.02 -5.29 -8.00
C ILE A 73 -28.30 -6.47 -7.06
N ALA A 74 -28.53 -7.64 -7.62
CA ALA A 74 -28.62 -8.90 -6.88
C ALA A 74 -27.22 -9.52 -6.71
N PRO A 75 -26.98 -10.31 -5.64
CA PRO A 75 -25.73 -11.03 -5.48
C PRO A 75 -25.57 -12.08 -6.59
N ASP A 76 -24.39 -12.11 -7.21
CA ASP A 76 -24.04 -13.07 -8.25
C ASP A 76 -22.87 -13.96 -7.81
N ASN A 77 -23.15 -15.25 -7.63
CA ASN A 77 -22.17 -16.26 -7.23
C ASN A 77 -21.46 -16.92 -8.42
N ALA A 78 -21.84 -16.60 -9.67
CA ALA A 78 -21.32 -17.19 -10.89
C ALA A 78 -20.29 -16.30 -11.62
N GLN A 79 -19.75 -15.29 -10.95
CA GLN A 79 -18.80 -14.34 -11.54
C GLN A 79 -17.49 -15.02 -11.95
N THR A 80 -17.24 -15.07 -13.25
CA THR A 80 -16.06 -15.71 -13.85
C THR A 80 -15.67 -15.01 -15.16
N GLY A 81 -14.38 -15.09 -15.53
CA GLY A 81 -13.85 -14.47 -16.75
C GLY A 81 -14.11 -12.95 -16.80
N GLU A 82 -14.64 -12.48 -17.92
CA GLU A 82 -15.04 -11.07 -18.08
C GLU A 82 -16.31 -10.68 -17.31
N ASN A 83 -17.10 -11.67 -16.87
CA ASN A 83 -18.32 -11.44 -16.08
C ASN A 83 -17.97 -11.34 -14.60
N VAL A 84 -17.10 -10.40 -14.25
CA VAL A 84 -16.71 -10.09 -12.88
C VAL A 84 -17.02 -8.63 -12.61
N PHE A 85 -17.60 -8.35 -11.45
CA PHE A 85 -17.84 -6.99 -11.02
C PHE A 85 -16.50 -6.28 -10.78
N THR A 86 -16.29 -5.20 -11.53
CA THR A 86 -15.30 -4.16 -11.22
C THR A 86 -16.00 -2.81 -11.21
N THR A 87 -15.62 -1.94 -10.29
CA THR A 87 -16.25 -0.62 -10.12
C THR A 87 -16.19 0.19 -11.42
N GLU A 88 -15.04 0.16 -12.09
CA GLU A 88 -14.82 0.87 -13.35
C GLU A 88 -15.68 0.28 -14.49
N SER A 89 -15.75 -1.05 -14.65
CA SER A 89 -16.56 -1.66 -15.72
C SER A 89 -18.06 -1.47 -15.50
N PHE A 90 -18.51 -1.46 -14.24
CA PHE A 90 -19.90 -1.20 -13.87
C PHE A 90 -20.31 0.24 -14.20
N LEU A 91 -19.47 1.22 -13.84
CA LEU A 91 -19.70 2.63 -14.19
C LEU A 91 -19.59 2.88 -15.71
N ALA A 92 -18.71 2.17 -16.40
CA ALA A 92 -18.61 2.20 -17.87
C ALA A 92 -19.81 1.54 -18.57
N GLY A 93 -20.55 0.65 -17.88
CA GLY A 93 -21.73 -0.04 -18.43
C GLY A 93 -21.42 -1.31 -19.16
N LEU A 94 -20.20 -1.80 -18.99
CA LEU A 94 -19.73 -3.07 -19.53
C LEU A 94 -20.10 -4.24 -18.61
N TYR A 95 -20.31 -3.96 -17.33
CA TYR A 95 -20.93 -4.89 -16.38
C TYR A 95 -22.30 -4.36 -15.95
N GLN A 96 -23.34 -5.18 -16.10
CA GLN A 96 -24.71 -4.81 -15.72
C GLN A 96 -25.17 -5.58 -14.46
N GLY A 97 -24.69 -6.81 -14.28
CA GLY A 97 -25.17 -7.70 -13.22
C GLY A 97 -26.65 -8.05 -13.38
N THR A 98 -27.20 -8.70 -12.36
CA THR A 98 -28.65 -8.95 -12.27
C THR A 98 -29.30 -7.81 -11.49
N GLU A 99 -30.39 -7.25 -11.98
CA GLU A 99 -31.12 -6.18 -11.27
C GLU A 99 -31.59 -6.65 -9.90
N GLY A 100 -31.40 -5.79 -8.89
CA GLY A 100 -31.88 -6.03 -7.54
C GLY A 100 -33.34 -5.67 -7.35
N LYS A 101 -33.80 -5.70 -6.09
CA LYS A 101 -35.21 -5.41 -5.73
C LYS A 101 -35.59 -3.94 -5.90
N ASN A 102 -34.61 -3.04 -5.81
CA ASN A 102 -34.78 -1.58 -5.82
C ASN A 102 -33.80 -0.94 -6.82
N PRO A 103 -33.94 -1.20 -8.13
CA PRO A 103 -33.10 -0.55 -9.12
C PRO A 103 -33.37 0.96 -9.12
N LEU A 104 -32.34 1.75 -9.41
CA LEU A 104 -32.50 3.19 -9.56
C LEU A 104 -33.42 3.50 -10.73
N LYS A 105 -34.26 4.52 -10.57
CA LYS A 105 -35.18 4.98 -11.61
C LYS A 105 -34.85 6.43 -12.00
N ASP A 106 -35.14 6.78 -13.24
CA ASP A 106 -35.14 8.16 -13.70
C ASP A 106 -36.45 8.89 -13.29
N ALA A 107 -36.57 10.16 -13.67
CA ALA A 107 -37.76 10.97 -13.38
C ALA A 107 -39.03 10.42 -14.05
N ALA A 108 -38.89 9.62 -15.12
CA ALA A 108 -40.00 8.97 -15.81
C ALA A 108 -40.37 7.61 -15.18
N GLY A 109 -39.66 7.17 -14.14
CA GLY A 109 -39.88 5.89 -13.47
C GLY A 109 -39.23 4.69 -14.18
N THR A 110 -38.44 4.92 -15.23
CA THR A 110 -37.72 3.87 -15.97
C THR A 110 -36.41 3.54 -15.25
N GLY A 111 -36.02 2.26 -15.26
CA GLY A 111 -34.73 1.82 -14.70
C GLY A 111 -33.56 2.58 -15.34
N ARG A 112 -32.67 3.11 -14.51
CA ARG A 112 -31.46 3.81 -14.94
C ARG A 112 -30.22 3.22 -14.30
N ARG A 113 -29.09 3.38 -14.99
CA ARG A 113 -27.79 2.99 -14.47
C ARG A 113 -27.33 3.91 -13.34
N VAL A 114 -26.55 3.34 -12.43
CA VAL A 114 -25.81 4.09 -11.41
C VAL A 114 -24.73 4.92 -12.10
N ARG A 115 -24.57 6.15 -11.65
CA ARG A 115 -23.46 7.02 -12.04
C ARG A 115 -22.68 7.43 -10.80
N TRP A 116 -21.47 7.95 -11.02
CA TRP A 116 -20.62 8.41 -9.93
C TRP A 116 -21.29 9.55 -9.13
N GLU A 117 -22.02 10.43 -9.81
CA GLU A 117 -22.66 11.60 -9.21
C GLU A 117 -23.83 11.24 -8.28
N ASP A 118 -24.29 9.98 -8.29
CA ASP A 118 -25.31 9.51 -7.35
C ASP A 118 -24.78 9.40 -5.91
N GLY A 119 -23.46 9.51 -5.70
CA GLY A 119 -22.83 9.50 -4.37
C GLY A 119 -23.01 8.18 -3.62
N LEU A 120 -23.30 7.09 -4.35
CA LEU A 120 -23.55 5.78 -3.77
C LEU A 120 -22.28 4.97 -3.54
N LEU A 121 -21.29 5.14 -4.43
CA LEU A 121 -20.05 4.39 -4.44
C LEU A 121 -18.97 5.15 -3.67
N LEU A 122 -18.01 4.41 -3.13
CA LEU A 122 -16.83 4.95 -2.48
C LEU A 122 -15.68 5.07 -3.48
N PRO A 123 -14.76 6.04 -3.27
CA PRO A 123 -13.50 6.12 -4.00
C PRO A 123 -12.65 4.87 -3.84
N ASN A 124 -11.66 4.73 -4.72
CA ASN A 124 -10.79 3.56 -4.72
C ASN A 124 -9.91 3.53 -3.47
N TYR A 125 -9.82 2.34 -2.86
CA TYR A 125 -8.74 2.02 -1.95
C TYR A 125 -7.43 1.91 -2.74
N ARG A 126 -6.36 2.38 -2.13
CA ARG A 126 -4.98 2.31 -2.64
C ARG A 126 -4.00 2.22 -1.48
N LEU A 127 -2.72 2.04 -1.78
CA LEU A 127 -1.68 2.29 -0.78
C LEU A 127 -1.62 3.80 -0.46
N PRO A 128 -1.33 4.18 0.80
CA PRO A 128 -1.06 5.57 1.14
C PRO A 128 0.17 6.07 0.36
N THR A 129 0.23 7.37 0.09
CA THR A 129 1.52 7.98 -0.30
C THR A 129 2.46 8.02 0.91
N GLU A 130 3.76 8.18 0.68
CA GLU A 130 4.75 8.36 1.74
C GLU A 130 4.37 9.53 2.66
N ALA A 131 3.95 10.65 2.08
CA ALA A 131 3.52 11.83 2.82
C ALA A 131 2.24 11.61 3.62
N GLU A 132 1.22 10.94 3.05
CA GLU A 132 0.01 10.58 3.78
C GLU A 132 0.31 9.65 4.96
N TRP A 133 1.22 8.69 4.75
CA TRP A 133 1.63 7.75 5.78
C TRP A 133 2.34 8.47 6.94
N GLU A 134 3.29 9.37 6.65
CA GLU A 134 4.03 10.12 7.67
C GLU A 134 3.12 11.08 8.45
N TYR A 135 2.23 11.79 7.75
CA TYR A 135 1.21 12.64 8.37
C TYR A 135 0.31 11.83 9.32
N ALA A 136 -0.18 10.69 8.83
CA ALA A 136 -1.01 9.79 9.61
C ALA A 136 -0.25 9.19 10.81
N ALA A 137 1.04 8.89 10.68
CA ALA A 137 1.86 8.30 11.73
C ALA A 137 2.12 9.29 12.87
N LEU A 138 2.50 10.53 12.52
CA LEU A 138 2.75 11.58 13.51
C LEU A 138 1.46 11.95 14.26
N GLY A 139 0.33 12.09 13.56
CA GLY A 139 -0.97 12.37 14.19
C GLY A 139 -0.90 13.52 15.18
N LEU A 140 -0.64 14.74 14.71
CA LEU A 140 -0.29 15.89 15.55
C LEU A 140 -1.50 16.65 16.14
N VAL A 141 -2.72 16.14 16.00
CA VAL A 141 -3.94 16.83 16.46
C VAL A 141 -3.91 17.14 17.96
N GLY A 142 -3.32 16.27 18.79
CA GLY A 142 -3.17 16.51 20.21
C GLY A 142 -2.05 17.49 20.59
N ASN A 143 -1.31 18.01 19.61
CA ASN A 143 -0.10 18.83 19.79
C ASN A 143 -0.17 20.16 19.01
N THR A 144 -1.38 20.55 18.60
CA THR A 144 -1.64 21.80 17.89
C THR A 144 -2.64 22.64 18.68
N GLU A 145 -2.31 23.90 18.91
CA GLU A 145 -3.23 24.91 19.45
C GLU A 145 -3.35 26.03 18.42
N ASP A 146 -4.56 26.34 17.95
CA ASP A 146 -4.81 27.37 16.92
C ASP A 146 -3.87 27.26 15.69
N GLU A 147 -3.70 26.04 15.17
CA GLU A 147 -2.78 25.68 14.06
C GLU A 147 -1.27 25.83 14.37
N LEU A 148 -0.91 26.26 15.58
CA LEU A 148 0.48 26.31 16.03
C LEU A 148 0.89 24.96 16.62
N LEU A 149 1.96 24.38 16.08
CA LEU A 149 2.56 23.18 16.64
C LEU A 149 3.23 23.52 17.98
N THR A 150 2.68 23.01 19.08
CA THR A 150 3.25 23.22 20.43
C THR A 150 4.46 22.33 20.66
N ASP A 151 4.36 21.07 20.23
CA ASP A 151 5.36 20.04 20.50
C ASP A 151 5.58 19.14 19.28
N ARG A 152 6.85 18.83 19.00
CA ARG A 152 7.24 17.90 17.95
C ARG A 152 7.28 16.47 18.48
N LYS A 153 6.80 15.52 17.66
CA LYS A 153 6.91 14.09 17.93
C LYS A 153 8.08 13.47 17.16
N LEU A 154 8.85 12.61 17.85
CA LEU A 154 9.89 11.80 17.22
C LEU A 154 9.34 10.45 16.72
N TYR A 155 8.39 9.89 17.46
CA TYR A 155 7.69 8.64 17.16
C TYR A 155 6.18 8.92 17.03
N PRO A 156 5.34 7.96 16.64
CA PRO A 156 3.86 8.12 16.63
C PRO A 156 3.18 8.41 17.98
N TRP A 157 3.94 8.72 19.03
CA TRP A 157 3.48 9.04 20.38
C TRP A 157 4.26 10.23 20.94
N ASN A 158 3.78 10.78 22.06
CA ASN A 158 4.41 11.91 22.71
C ASN A 158 5.73 11.55 23.43
N GLY A 159 6.72 12.43 23.30
CA GLY A 159 8.05 12.29 23.88
C GLY A 159 9.03 11.48 23.03
N SER A 160 10.27 11.40 23.51
CA SER A 160 11.40 10.79 22.79
C SER A 160 11.79 9.41 23.30
N TYR A 161 11.10 8.91 24.32
CA TYR A 161 11.38 7.61 24.91
C TYR A 161 10.56 6.52 24.23
N LEU A 162 11.06 5.28 24.27
CA LEU A 162 10.41 4.09 23.70
C LEU A 162 9.53 3.36 24.72
N ARG A 163 9.54 3.83 25.97
CA ARG A 163 8.80 3.23 27.09
C ARG A 163 7.80 4.22 27.64
N ASN A 164 6.63 3.71 28.00
CA ASN A 164 5.56 4.51 28.58
C ASN A 164 6.01 5.06 29.96
N SER A 165 5.76 6.34 30.21
CA SER A 165 6.06 7.04 31.46
C SER A 165 4.90 7.02 32.47
N ASP A 166 3.69 6.67 32.02
CA ASP A 166 2.47 6.64 32.82
C ASP A 166 2.57 5.71 34.01
N LYS A 167 2.06 6.14 35.16
CA LYS A 167 2.21 5.42 36.44
C LYS A 167 1.75 3.95 36.38
N LYS A 168 0.72 3.62 35.60
CA LYS A 168 0.14 2.27 35.51
C LYS A 168 0.89 1.35 34.55
N THR A 169 1.44 1.89 33.47
CA THR A 169 2.09 1.16 32.37
C THR A 169 3.57 1.51 32.28
N LYS A 170 4.13 2.07 33.36
CA LYS A 170 5.48 2.61 33.40
C LYS A 170 6.50 1.55 32.98
N GLY A 171 7.34 1.90 32.02
CA GLY A 171 8.38 1.03 31.53
C GLY A 171 7.92 0.01 30.47
N ARG A 172 6.62 -0.07 30.13
CA ARG A 172 6.16 -0.89 29.01
C ARG A 172 6.63 -0.32 27.67
N MET A 173 7.02 -1.17 26.74
CA MET A 173 7.36 -0.77 25.38
C MET A 173 6.13 -0.24 24.66
N MET A 174 6.31 0.82 23.87
CA MET A 174 5.21 1.47 23.14
C MET A 174 5.01 0.93 21.72
N ALA A 175 5.89 0.03 21.27
CA ALA A 175 5.84 -0.61 19.97
C ALA A 175 6.54 -1.97 20.00
N ASN A 176 6.27 -2.79 18.97
CA ASN A 176 6.95 -4.06 18.75
C ASN A 176 8.20 -3.86 17.87
N TYR A 177 9.40 -4.02 18.42
CA TYR A 177 10.68 -3.81 17.71
C TYR A 177 11.86 -4.48 18.43
N THR A 178 12.98 -4.63 17.73
CA THR A 178 14.20 -5.24 18.32
C THR A 178 14.92 -4.30 19.29
N ARG A 179 15.02 -4.70 20.56
CA ARG A 179 15.56 -3.88 21.66
C ARG A 179 17.08 -3.74 21.66
N GLY A 180 17.81 -4.87 21.60
CA GLY A 180 19.28 -4.92 21.62
C GLY A 180 19.84 -6.10 20.81
N ARG A 181 21.15 -6.18 20.59
CA ARG A 181 21.77 -7.45 20.19
C ARG A 181 21.70 -8.38 21.40
N GLY A 182 21.13 -9.57 21.23
CA GLY A 182 20.90 -10.51 22.34
C GLY A 182 19.65 -10.23 23.18
N ASP A 183 18.95 -9.12 22.96
CA ASP A 183 17.64 -8.81 23.55
C ASP A 183 16.65 -8.53 22.43
N LEU A 184 15.96 -9.58 21.96
CA LEU A 184 14.99 -9.49 20.85
C LEU A 184 13.55 -9.35 21.34
N MET A 185 13.23 -9.87 22.53
CA MET A 185 11.87 -9.96 23.08
C MET A 185 11.81 -9.72 24.60
N GLY A 186 12.93 -9.34 25.23
CA GLY A 186 13.03 -9.21 26.68
C GLY A 186 13.41 -10.50 27.42
N MET A 187 13.13 -10.49 28.72
CA MET A 187 13.49 -11.56 29.65
C MET A 187 12.29 -12.48 29.91
N ALA A 188 12.55 -13.77 30.12
CA ALA A 188 11.52 -14.74 30.47
C ALA A 188 10.74 -14.30 31.74
N GLY A 189 9.41 -14.38 31.68
CA GLY A 189 8.50 -14.01 32.79
C GLY A 189 7.89 -12.61 32.68
N ASP A 190 8.49 -11.69 31.91
CA ASP A 190 7.93 -10.36 31.66
C ASP A 190 8.30 -9.89 30.23
N LEU A 191 7.60 -10.48 29.24
CA LEU A 191 7.64 -10.06 27.84
C LEU A 191 7.00 -8.67 27.75
N ASN A 192 7.81 -7.65 27.98
CA ASN A 192 7.37 -6.26 28.14
C ASN A 192 6.66 -5.67 26.89
N ASP A 193 6.90 -6.23 25.69
CA ASP A 193 6.20 -5.99 24.41
C ASP A 193 5.23 -7.12 24.02
N ASN A 194 5.21 -8.24 24.76
CA ASN A 194 4.33 -9.39 24.59
C ASN A 194 4.29 -9.97 23.16
N ALA A 195 5.39 -9.84 22.40
CA ALA A 195 5.51 -10.34 21.04
C ALA A 195 6.94 -10.82 20.76
N ASP A 196 7.06 -11.97 20.12
CA ASP A 196 8.32 -12.60 19.70
C ASP A 196 8.63 -12.37 18.22
N ILE A 197 7.58 -12.29 17.40
CA ILE A 197 7.60 -11.85 16.01
C ILE A 197 6.64 -10.66 15.87
N THR A 198 5.62 -10.74 15.02
CA THR A 198 4.54 -9.77 14.99
C THR A 198 3.62 -9.89 16.21
N ALA A 199 2.84 -8.84 16.45
CA ALA A 199 1.81 -8.78 17.48
C ALA A 199 0.44 -8.58 16.81
N PRO A 200 -0.69 -8.91 17.49
CA PRO A 200 -2.02 -8.53 17.04
C PRO A 200 -2.11 -7.02 16.76
N VAL A 201 -2.87 -6.64 15.72
CA VAL A 201 -2.84 -5.28 15.14
C VAL A 201 -3.29 -4.14 16.08
N MET A 202 -3.88 -4.44 17.24
CA MET A 202 -4.31 -3.45 18.25
C MET A 202 -3.59 -3.64 19.61
N SER A 203 -2.37 -4.21 19.62
CA SER A 203 -1.66 -4.53 20.88
C SER A 203 -1.01 -3.33 21.57
N TYR A 204 -0.81 -2.23 20.86
CA TYR A 204 -0.13 -1.02 21.34
C TYR A 204 -1.09 0.16 21.34
N GLU A 205 -0.77 1.22 22.10
CA GLU A 205 -1.59 2.42 22.14
C GLU A 205 -1.71 3.06 20.75
N PRO A 206 -2.91 3.54 20.36
CA PRO A 206 -3.06 4.28 19.12
C PRO A 206 -2.45 5.67 19.23
N ASN A 207 -2.11 6.28 18.09
CA ASN A 207 -1.80 7.71 18.03
C ASN A 207 -3.08 8.57 18.11
N ASP A 208 -2.94 9.89 18.03
CA ASP A 208 -4.05 10.83 18.20
C ASP A 208 -5.15 10.70 17.11
N PHE A 209 -4.83 10.07 15.97
CA PHE A 209 -5.82 9.73 14.94
C PHE A 209 -6.53 8.39 15.18
N GLY A 210 -6.23 7.70 16.28
CA GLY A 210 -6.75 6.36 16.56
C GLY A 210 -6.06 5.27 15.73
N LEU A 211 -4.89 5.54 15.15
CA LEU A 211 -4.16 4.57 14.32
C LEU A 211 -3.20 3.75 15.17
N TYR A 212 -3.33 2.44 15.06
CA TYR A 212 -2.53 1.47 15.78
C TYR A 212 -1.31 1.04 14.95
N CYS A 213 -0.25 0.62 15.65
CA CYS A 213 0.95 0.03 15.07
C CYS A 213 1.56 0.86 13.91
N MET A 214 1.50 2.19 13.98
CA MET A 214 2.19 3.07 13.00
C MET A 214 3.71 2.96 13.13
N ALA A 215 4.21 2.57 14.29
CA ALA A 215 5.61 2.25 14.52
C ALA A 215 5.74 0.82 15.03
N GLY A 216 6.62 0.05 14.39
CA GLY A 216 6.92 -1.33 14.75
C GLY A 216 5.87 -2.30 14.24
N ASN A 217 5.90 -3.51 14.78
CA ASN A 217 5.12 -4.65 14.31
C ASN A 217 5.54 -5.06 12.90
N VAL A 218 5.06 -4.41 11.84
CA VAL A 218 5.51 -4.64 10.47
C VAL A 218 5.79 -3.32 9.79
N ASN A 219 6.79 -3.32 8.92
CA ASN A 219 6.91 -2.27 7.93
C ASN A 219 5.69 -2.26 7.02
N GLU A 220 5.41 -1.13 6.39
CA GLU A 220 4.25 -0.97 5.52
C GLU A 220 4.64 -0.39 4.17
N TRP A 221 4.19 -1.04 3.10
CA TRP A 221 4.29 -0.51 1.75
C TRP A 221 3.53 0.80 1.60
N VAL A 222 4.16 1.77 0.92
CA VAL A 222 3.52 2.99 0.44
C VAL A 222 3.56 3.03 -1.08
N SER A 223 2.76 3.91 -1.70
CA SER A 223 2.62 3.95 -3.17
C SER A 223 3.89 4.43 -3.89
N ASP A 224 4.75 5.18 -3.18
CA ASP A 224 5.84 5.93 -3.77
C ASP A 224 6.97 5.04 -4.29
N VAL A 225 7.52 5.44 -5.44
CA VAL A 225 8.82 5.00 -5.95
C VAL A 225 9.91 5.70 -5.14
N TYR A 226 10.89 4.94 -4.68
CA TYR A 226 12.01 5.50 -3.95
C TYR A 226 12.95 6.28 -4.88
N ARG A 227 13.24 7.52 -4.48
CA ARG A 227 14.38 8.31 -4.97
C ARG A 227 15.13 8.95 -3.80
N PRO A 228 16.47 9.00 -3.84
CA PRO A 228 17.25 9.70 -2.84
C PRO A 228 16.83 11.17 -2.67
N LYS A 229 16.53 11.86 -3.78
CA LYS A 229 16.17 13.29 -3.81
C LYS A 229 14.67 13.59 -3.73
N SER A 230 13.82 12.61 -3.42
CA SER A 230 12.37 12.86 -3.35
C SER A 230 11.99 14.01 -2.41
N ASN A 231 12.78 14.31 -1.38
CA ASN A 231 12.45 15.39 -0.45
C ASN A 231 12.66 16.79 -1.06
N ASP A 232 13.48 16.90 -2.10
CA ASP A 232 13.82 18.17 -2.75
C ASP A 232 13.03 18.36 -4.06
N ASP A 233 12.68 17.26 -4.75
CA ASP A 233 12.17 17.27 -6.13
C ASP A 233 10.65 16.94 -6.23
N VAL A 234 9.88 17.20 -5.17
CA VAL A 234 8.43 16.96 -5.12
C VAL A 234 7.65 18.26 -5.02
N ASN A 235 6.39 18.21 -5.45
CA ASN A 235 5.47 19.32 -5.28
C ASN A 235 5.19 19.58 -3.79
N GLU A 236 5.00 20.85 -3.43
CA GLU A 236 4.69 21.26 -2.05
C GLU A 236 3.37 20.68 -1.54
N PHE A 237 2.35 20.68 -2.39
CA PHE A 237 1.04 20.12 -2.07
C PHE A 237 0.95 18.67 -2.56
N GLN A 238 0.59 17.76 -1.65
CA GLN A 238 0.47 16.32 -1.90
C GLN A 238 1.70 15.72 -2.62
N PRO A 239 2.90 15.82 -2.01
CA PRO A 239 4.12 15.26 -2.60
C PRO A 239 3.94 13.76 -2.84
N PHE A 240 4.23 13.34 -4.07
CA PHE A 240 4.14 11.95 -4.50
C PHE A 240 5.16 11.67 -5.60
N ARG A 241 5.90 10.57 -5.45
CA ARG A 241 6.84 10.08 -6.47
C ARG A 241 6.33 8.76 -7.02
N GLY A 242 6.01 8.71 -8.31
CA GLY A 242 5.52 7.46 -8.93
C GLY A 242 4.46 7.62 -9.99
N ASN A 243 4.22 8.85 -10.48
CA ASN A 243 3.17 9.14 -11.43
C ASN A 243 3.39 8.41 -12.75
N VAL A 244 2.37 7.64 -13.15
CA VAL A 244 2.22 7.05 -14.47
C VAL A 244 0.83 7.46 -14.96
N PHE A 245 0.78 8.33 -15.96
CA PHE A 245 -0.46 8.82 -16.51
C PHE A 245 -0.98 7.82 -17.53
N THR A 246 -2.21 7.35 -17.34
CA THR A 246 -2.82 6.34 -18.18
C THR A 246 -4.16 6.80 -18.76
N LYS A 247 -4.51 6.29 -19.94
CA LYS A 247 -5.86 6.40 -20.52
C LYS A 247 -6.47 5.02 -20.70
N TYR A 248 -7.80 4.93 -20.66
CA TYR A 248 -8.46 3.68 -21.02
C TYR A 248 -8.29 3.39 -22.51
N ARG A 249 -7.97 2.13 -22.83
CA ARG A 249 -7.88 1.65 -24.20
C ARG A 249 -9.29 1.50 -24.77
N THR A 250 -9.47 2.02 -25.98
CA THR A 250 -10.71 1.89 -26.75
C THR A 250 -10.47 1.04 -27.99
N ASP A 251 -11.47 0.26 -28.36
CA ASP A 251 -11.50 -0.47 -29.62
C ASP A 251 -11.53 0.52 -30.80
N SER A 252 -10.66 0.31 -31.79
CA SER A 252 -10.44 1.25 -32.89
C SER A 252 -11.61 1.34 -33.87
N VAL A 253 -12.50 0.34 -33.87
CA VAL A 253 -13.64 0.26 -34.80
C VAL A 253 -14.92 0.76 -34.13
N SER A 254 -15.20 0.31 -32.91
CA SER A 254 -16.43 0.62 -32.18
C SER A 254 -16.32 1.82 -31.25
N GLY A 255 -15.11 2.27 -30.92
CA GLY A 255 -14.85 3.33 -29.93
C GLY A 255 -15.19 2.94 -28.49
N LYS A 256 -15.55 1.68 -28.22
CA LYS A 256 -15.92 1.20 -26.88
C LYS A 256 -14.69 0.88 -26.05
N LEU A 257 -14.79 1.05 -24.74
CA LEU A 257 -13.72 0.69 -23.80
C LEU A 257 -13.48 -0.83 -23.82
N MET A 258 -12.22 -1.22 -23.73
CA MET A 258 -11.80 -2.63 -23.76
C MET A 258 -11.59 -3.18 -22.35
N ARG A 259 -11.95 -4.45 -22.14
CA ARG A 259 -11.66 -5.21 -20.93
C ARG A 259 -10.65 -6.31 -21.19
N ASP A 260 -9.93 -6.70 -20.15
CA ASP A 260 -9.13 -7.90 -20.14
C ASP A 260 -9.97 -9.16 -19.83
N GLN A 261 -9.32 -10.33 -19.85
CA GLN A 261 -9.93 -11.63 -19.55
C GLN A 261 -10.49 -11.77 -18.12
N PHE A 262 -10.29 -10.78 -17.25
CA PHE A 262 -10.75 -10.75 -15.86
C PHE A 262 -11.80 -9.66 -15.61
N GLY A 263 -12.26 -8.96 -16.67
CA GLY A 263 -13.27 -7.91 -16.57
C GLY A 263 -12.72 -6.54 -16.12
N GLU A 264 -11.41 -6.38 -16.02
CA GLU A 264 -10.75 -5.10 -15.71
C GLU A 264 -10.60 -4.27 -16.99
N LEU A 265 -10.76 -2.95 -16.89
CA LEU A 265 -10.54 -2.08 -18.05
C LEU A 265 -9.05 -1.98 -18.37
N ILE A 266 -8.72 -2.11 -19.66
CA ILE A 266 -7.34 -2.00 -20.13
C ILE A 266 -6.92 -0.53 -20.13
N LYS A 267 -5.74 -0.24 -19.59
CA LYS A 267 -5.14 1.10 -19.51
C LYS A 267 -3.84 1.13 -20.32
N ASP A 268 -3.70 2.18 -21.13
CA ASP A 268 -2.49 2.50 -21.88
C ASP A 268 -1.74 3.63 -21.19
N THR A 269 -0.44 3.45 -20.99
CA THR A 269 0.44 4.52 -20.50
C THR A 269 0.54 5.63 -21.55
N ILE A 270 0.21 6.85 -21.14
CA ILE A 270 0.40 8.08 -21.92
C ILE A 270 1.78 8.65 -21.62
N GLU A 271 2.12 8.72 -20.32
CA GLU A 271 3.37 9.29 -19.84
C GLU A 271 3.79 8.57 -18.57
N ASP A 272 5.08 8.28 -18.46
CA ASP A 272 5.70 7.72 -17.28
C ASP A 272 6.64 8.76 -16.67
N SER A 273 6.24 9.32 -15.54
CA SER A 273 6.97 10.39 -14.84
C SER A 273 7.65 9.88 -13.57
N ARG A 274 7.84 8.55 -13.41
CA ARG A 274 8.49 7.96 -12.23
C ARG A 274 9.94 8.44 -12.04
N ASN A 275 10.60 8.78 -13.14
CA ASN A 275 11.98 9.25 -13.24
C ASN A 275 12.10 10.77 -13.46
N PHE A 276 11.01 11.54 -13.36
CA PHE A 276 11.01 12.98 -13.63
C PHE A 276 12.10 13.72 -12.84
N GLN A 277 12.99 14.47 -13.50
CA GLN A 277 14.14 15.16 -12.87
C GLN A 277 15.17 14.28 -12.14
N ASP A 278 14.98 12.95 -12.11
CA ASP A 278 15.92 11.97 -11.55
C ASP A 278 15.78 10.63 -12.28
N GLY A 279 16.59 10.49 -13.33
CA GLY A 279 16.60 9.33 -14.24
C GLY A 279 15.97 9.58 -15.61
N ASP A 280 15.44 10.78 -15.86
CA ASP A 280 14.94 11.20 -17.17
C ASP A 280 16.07 11.62 -18.12
N TYR A 281 15.80 11.69 -19.41
CA TYR A 281 16.82 12.02 -20.41
C TYR A 281 17.50 13.40 -20.18
N ARG A 282 16.85 14.31 -19.45
CA ARG A 282 17.38 15.65 -19.14
C ARG A 282 18.36 15.66 -17.96
N SER A 283 18.20 14.71 -17.04
CA SER A 283 19.04 14.54 -15.86
C SER A 283 20.11 13.46 -16.04
N GLN A 284 20.01 12.62 -17.07
CA GLN A 284 20.99 11.58 -17.39
C GLN A 284 22.31 12.15 -17.94
N ILE A 285 23.42 11.51 -17.57
CA ILE A 285 24.72 11.71 -18.22
C ILE A 285 24.74 10.82 -19.47
N VAL A 286 24.73 11.44 -20.66
CA VAL A 286 24.84 10.72 -21.92
C VAL A 286 26.31 10.39 -22.18
N GLU A 287 26.68 9.11 -22.07
CA GLU A 287 27.99 8.61 -22.51
C GLU A 287 27.88 8.11 -23.96
N GLY A 288 28.30 8.93 -24.93
CA GLY A 288 28.32 8.57 -26.36
C GLY A 288 28.21 9.75 -27.32
N GLU A 289 28.39 9.51 -28.63
CA GLU A 289 28.24 10.54 -29.68
C GLU A 289 26.79 10.69 -30.16
N ASP A 290 25.91 9.71 -29.91
CA ASP A 290 24.50 9.72 -30.36
C ASP A 290 23.53 10.15 -29.26
N TRP A 291 23.28 11.45 -29.20
CA TRP A 291 22.33 12.06 -28.27
C TRP A 291 20.86 11.68 -28.51
N ASN A 292 20.50 11.17 -29.70
CA ASN A 292 19.12 10.82 -30.00
C ASN A 292 18.72 9.48 -29.37
N GLU A 293 19.65 8.51 -29.31
CA GLU A 293 19.41 7.21 -28.67
C GLU A 293 19.16 7.34 -27.16
N ALA A 294 19.81 8.31 -26.51
CA ALA A 294 19.63 8.60 -25.09
C ALA A 294 18.26 9.21 -24.74
N LYS A 295 17.60 9.89 -25.70
CA LYS A 295 16.26 10.47 -25.49
C LYS A 295 15.19 9.39 -25.32
N ASP A 296 15.37 8.25 -26.00
CA ASP A 296 14.41 7.15 -25.99
C ASP A 296 14.72 6.11 -24.88
N ASN A 297 15.88 6.21 -24.21
CA ASN A 297 16.30 5.35 -23.11
C ASN A 297 16.19 6.05 -21.74
N THR A 298 14.96 6.39 -21.35
CA THR A 298 14.64 7.07 -20.09
C THR A 298 14.67 6.15 -18.86
N THR A 299 15.49 5.10 -18.85
CA THR A 299 15.50 4.17 -17.71
C THR A 299 16.45 4.63 -16.60
N THR A 300 16.14 4.30 -15.35
CA THR A 300 17.02 4.58 -14.20
C THR A 300 18.41 3.93 -14.27
N ASN A 301 18.62 3.02 -15.23
CA ASN A 301 19.85 2.26 -15.40
C ASN A 301 21.06 3.14 -15.76
N SER A 302 20.82 4.33 -16.32
CA SER A 302 21.89 5.30 -16.64
C SER A 302 22.34 6.11 -15.42
N MET A 303 21.47 6.25 -14.40
CA MET A 303 21.78 7.02 -13.18
C MET A 303 22.42 6.17 -12.09
N TYR A 304 22.04 4.91 -12.02
CA TYR A 304 22.52 3.98 -11.02
C TYR A 304 23.18 2.80 -11.71
N ILE A 305 24.34 2.37 -11.21
CA ILE A 305 25.06 1.23 -11.77
C ILE A 305 24.13 0.01 -11.72
N GLN A 306 23.80 -0.55 -12.89
CA GLN A 306 23.05 -1.79 -13.04
C GLN A 306 23.92 -2.78 -13.81
N SER A 307 24.52 -3.74 -13.11
CA SER A 307 25.27 -4.82 -13.72
C SER A 307 24.58 -6.18 -13.52
N THR A 308 24.58 -6.99 -14.58
CA THR A 308 24.14 -8.39 -14.53
C THR A 308 25.31 -9.36 -14.35
N LYS A 309 26.56 -8.85 -14.27
CA LYS A 309 27.76 -9.68 -14.13
C LYS A 309 28.01 -10.05 -12.68
N GLU A 310 28.27 -11.33 -12.44
CA GLU A 310 28.63 -11.84 -11.13
C GLU A 310 29.87 -11.12 -10.58
N GLY A 311 29.79 -10.62 -9.35
CA GLY A 311 30.87 -9.87 -8.69
C GLY A 311 30.91 -8.37 -8.99
N GLN A 312 30.03 -7.83 -9.84
CA GLN A 312 29.88 -6.39 -10.02
C GLN A 312 28.76 -5.81 -9.13
N PHE A 313 28.90 -4.53 -8.78
CA PHE A 313 27.92 -3.82 -7.97
C PHE A 313 26.71 -3.41 -8.81
N SER A 314 25.52 -3.64 -8.27
CA SER A 314 24.26 -3.16 -8.84
C SER A 314 23.46 -2.44 -7.77
N SER A 315 22.99 -1.25 -8.10
CA SER A 315 22.09 -0.49 -7.24
C SER A 315 20.73 -1.17 -7.20
N LEU A 316 20.12 -1.22 -6.02
CA LEU A 316 18.73 -1.64 -5.88
C LEU A 316 17.73 -0.52 -6.25
N ILE A 317 18.22 0.71 -6.51
CA ILE A 317 17.40 1.85 -6.91
C ILE A 317 17.04 1.70 -8.38
N SER A 318 15.74 1.66 -8.65
CA SER A 318 15.16 1.56 -9.99
C SER A 318 13.75 2.17 -10.04
N ASP A 319 13.13 2.18 -11.22
CA ASP A 319 11.70 2.55 -11.39
C ASP A 319 10.71 1.63 -10.68
N ASN A 320 11.20 0.50 -10.18
CA ASN A 320 10.43 -0.53 -9.47
C ASN A 320 10.80 -0.62 -7.99
N ALA A 321 11.70 0.23 -7.49
CA ALA A 321 12.03 0.32 -6.08
C ALA A 321 10.94 1.12 -5.36
N ARG A 322 10.24 0.51 -4.40
CA ARG A 322 9.13 1.13 -3.67
C ARG A 322 9.54 1.45 -2.25
N VAL A 323 8.99 2.53 -1.73
CA VAL A 323 9.21 2.94 -0.34
C VAL A 323 8.40 2.03 0.60
N TYR A 324 8.97 1.75 1.76
CA TYR A 324 8.23 1.23 2.91
C TYR A 324 8.63 1.95 4.21
N LYS A 325 7.75 1.93 5.20
CA LYS A 325 7.80 2.81 6.39
C LYS A 325 7.44 2.07 7.68
N GLY A 326 7.73 2.68 8.82
CA GLY A 326 7.18 2.32 10.14
C GLY A 326 8.04 1.40 11.01
N GLY A 327 8.98 0.66 10.44
CA GLY A 327 9.77 -0.29 11.20
C GLY A 327 8.96 -1.52 11.59
N SER A 328 9.64 -2.58 11.99
CA SER A 328 9.03 -3.87 12.29
C SER A 328 9.58 -4.47 13.59
N TRP A 329 9.03 -5.63 13.95
CA TRP A 329 9.56 -6.51 14.99
C TRP A 329 11.04 -6.88 14.80
N LYS A 330 11.59 -6.79 13.58
CA LYS A 330 13.01 -7.03 13.28
C LYS A 330 13.87 -5.78 13.39
N ASP A 331 13.27 -4.60 13.46
CA ASP A 331 13.98 -3.35 13.30
C ASP A 331 14.41 -2.70 14.61
N ARG A 332 15.44 -1.86 14.51
CA ARG A 332 15.90 -1.01 15.61
C ARG A 332 15.06 0.25 15.73
N PRO A 333 15.09 0.91 16.91
CA PRO A 333 14.32 2.13 17.17
C PRO A 333 14.42 3.22 16.11
N TYR A 334 15.59 3.37 15.48
CA TYR A 334 15.78 4.33 14.41
C TYR A 334 14.72 4.21 13.32
N TRP A 335 14.33 2.99 12.91
CA TRP A 335 13.37 2.77 11.84
C TRP A 335 11.90 2.96 12.24
N LEU A 336 11.63 3.20 13.53
CA LEU A 336 10.29 3.53 14.04
C LEU A 336 9.95 5.00 13.83
N ILE A 337 10.96 5.83 13.52
CA ILE A 337 10.78 7.27 13.29
C ILE A 337 10.08 7.45 11.93
N PRO A 338 8.90 8.12 11.88
CA PRO A 338 8.10 8.19 10.65
C PRO A 338 8.87 8.69 9.43
N GLY A 339 9.73 9.70 9.59
CA GLY A 339 10.52 10.29 8.50
C GLY A 339 11.68 9.43 7.98
N THR A 340 11.90 8.22 8.51
CA THR A 340 13.01 7.36 8.05
C THR A 340 12.63 6.58 6.80
N ARG A 341 13.44 6.68 5.75
CA ARG A 341 13.13 6.11 4.43
C ARG A 341 13.93 4.85 4.13
N ARG A 342 13.23 3.82 3.65
CA ARG A 342 13.80 2.58 3.10
C ARG A 342 13.03 2.18 1.87
N PHE A 343 13.64 1.29 1.10
CA PHE A 343 13.05 0.82 -0.13
C PHE A 343 13.39 -0.64 -0.39
N ARG A 344 12.54 -1.26 -1.21
CA ARG A 344 12.70 -2.63 -1.67
C ARG A 344 12.03 -2.77 -3.05
N PRO A 345 12.50 -3.68 -3.93
CA PRO A 345 11.83 -3.93 -5.19
C PRO A 345 10.36 -4.35 -5.02
N GLU A 346 9.48 -3.84 -5.89
CA GLU A 346 8.02 -4.01 -5.80
C GLU A 346 7.51 -5.47 -5.89
N ASN A 347 8.33 -6.38 -6.41
CA ASN A 347 8.02 -7.80 -6.55
C ASN A 347 8.48 -8.63 -5.35
N GLU A 348 9.31 -8.08 -4.47
CA GLU A 348 9.80 -8.81 -3.29
C GLU A 348 8.82 -8.75 -2.14
N ALA A 349 8.86 -9.77 -1.29
CA ALA A 349 8.12 -9.86 -0.06
C ALA A 349 9.06 -10.14 1.13
N SER A 350 8.59 -9.87 2.35
CA SER A 350 9.35 -10.12 3.57
C SER A 350 8.41 -10.50 4.72
N ASN A 351 8.92 -11.14 5.77
CA ASN A 351 8.16 -11.54 6.95
C ASN A 351 7.94 -10.42 7.98
N ASP A 352 8.44 -9.24 7.67
CA ASP A 352 8.40 -8.02 8.49
C ASP A 352 7.85 -6.83 7.71
N LEU A 353 7.17 -7.10 6.59
CA LEU A 353 6.63 -6.11 5.66
C LEU A 353 5.20 -6.51 5.24
N GLY A 354 4.25 -5.65 5.59
CA GLY A 354 2.85 -5.70 5.22
C GLY A 354 2.42 -4.39 4.56
N PHE A 355 1.16 -3.98 4.77
CA PHE A 355 0.62 -2.74 4.21
C PHE A 355 -0.68 -2.32 4.91
N ARG A 356 -1.09 -1.09 4.63
CA ARG A 356 -2.44 -0.58 4.91
C ARG A 356 -3.04 0.06 3.67
N CYS A 357 -4.36 0.21 3.65
CA CYS A 357 -5.05 0.94 2.58
C CYS A 357 -5.39 2.36 3.04
N ALA A 358 -5.23 3.31 2.12
CA ALA A 358 -5.80 4.64 2.18
C ALA A 358 -6.95 4.76 1.16
N MET A 359 -7.80 5.77 1.35
CA MET A 359 -8.87 6.11 0.42
C MET A 359 -9.03 7.63 0.45
N THR A 360 -9.20 8.23 -0.72
CA THR A 360 -9.46 9.67 -0.81
C THR A 360 -10.83 9.99 -0.24
N ARG A 361 -10.92 11.00 0.63
CA ARG A 361 -12.20 11.57 1.06
C ARG A 361 -12.72 12.53 -0.03
N VAL A 362 -13.99 12.37 -0.41
CA VAL A 362 -14.67 13.30 -1.35
C VAL A 362 -15.44 14.34 -0.53
N GLY A 363 -15.29 15.61 -0.88
CA GLY A 363 -16.00 16.72 -0.24
C GLY A 363 -15.12 17.55 0.69
N SER A 364 -15.76 18.34 1.56
CA SER A 364 -15.06 19.28 2.45
C SER A 364 -14.08 18.55 3.39
N PRO A 365 -12.87 19.10 3.61
CA PRO A 365 -11.91 18.59 4.58
C PRO A 365 -12.49 18.46 5.99
N ASP A 366 -13.31 19.43 6.40
CA ASP A 366 -13.70 19.58 7.82
C ASP A 366 -14.96 18.83 8.23
N GLY A 367 -15.78 18.36 7.27
CA GLY A 367 -17.12 17.84 7.60
C GLY A 367 -18.05 18.94 8.13
N PHE A 368 -19.26 19.05 7.59
CA PHE A 368 -20.23 20.03 8.09
C PHE A 368 -20.92 19.59 9.37
#